data_AF-J9FCF6-F1
#
_entry.id   AF-J9FCF6-F1
#
_cell.length_a   1.000
_cell.length_b   1.000
_cell.length_c   1.000
_cell.angle_alpha   90.00
_cell.angle_beta   90.00
_cell.angle_gamma   90.00
#
_symmetry.space_group_name_H-M   'P 1'
#
loop_
_entity.id
_entity.type
_entity.pdbx_description
1 polymer ?
#
loop_
_entity_poly.entity_id
_entity_poly.type
_entity_poly.pdbx_seq_one_letter_code
_entity_poly.pdbx_strand_id
1 'polypeptide(L)' 'MDEVYDMGYEDYFYSGAVCFIEWPELIEELLPGNTVKVTIEELKDSSRKLTLETC' A
#
# COMPACT_ATOMS: atom_id res chain seq x y z
N MET A 1 -7.37 9.46 9.58
CA MET A 1 -6.15 10.28 9.48
C MET A 1 -5.38 10.20 10.80
N ASP A 2 -5.95 10.62 11.94
CA ASP A 2 -5.25 10.62 13.24
C ASP A 2 -4.71 9.24 13.68
N GLU A 3 -5.41 8.14 13.38
CA GLU A 3 -5.02 6.79 13.78
C GLU A 3 -3.70 6.29 13.15
N VAL A 4 -3.36 6.77 11.95
CA VAL A 4 -2.12 6.40 11.23
C VAL A 4 -0.92 7.17 11.81
N TYR A 5 -1.13 8.46 12.11
CA TYR A 5 -0.14 9.30 12.78
C TYR A 5 0.13 8.80 14.21
N ASP A 6 -0.90 8.40 14.96
CA ASP A 6 -0.77 7.83 16.30
C ASP A 6 -0.11 6.44 16.31
N MET A 7 -0.12 5.71 15.18
CA MET A 7 0.54 4.39 15.07
C MET A 7 2.05 4.45 14.86
N GLY A 8 2.63 5.63 14.59
CA GLY A 8 4.06 5.76 14.30
C GLY A 8 4.45 5.18 12.93
N TYR A 9 3.63 5.42 11.89
CA TYR A 9 3.86 4.92 10.52
C TYR A 9 5.24 5.29 9.94
N GLU A 10 5.82 6.41 10.38
CA GLU A 10 7.15 6.88 10.00
C GLU A 10 8.24 5.85 10.31
N ASP A 11 8.18 5.19 11.46
CA ASP A 11 9.17 4.17 11.84
C ASP A 11 9.14 2.97 10.87
N TYR A 12 7.98 2.64 10.32
CA TYR A 12 7.84 1.56 9.33
C TYR A 12 8.37 2.00 7.96
N PHE A 13 7.96 3.18 7.48
CA PHE A 13 8.35 3.66 6.15
C PHE A 13 9.86 3.97 6.06
N TYR A 14 10.47 4.43 7.15
CA TYR A 14 11.90 4.76 7.20
C TYR A 14 12.77 3.64 7.78
N SER A 15 12.19 2.50 8.17
CA SER A 15 12.95 1.32 8.66
C SER A 15 13.86 0.68 7.60
N GLY A 16 13.60 0.91 6.32
CA GLY A 16 14.24 0.21 5.21
C GLY A 16 13.73 -1.22 4.96
N ALA A 17 12.70 -1.66 5.69
CA ALA A 17 12.01 -2.92 5.44
C ALA A 17 10.93 -2.78 4.35
N VAL A 18 10.51 -3.91 3.77
CA VAL A 18 9.35 -3.95 2.87
C VAL A 18 8.08 -3.90 3.71
N CYS A 19 7.24 -2.90 3.48
CA CYS A 19 5.93 -2.76 4.13
C CYS A 19 4.81 -3.18 3.18
N PHE A 20 3.86 -3.97 3.69
CA PHE A 20 2.60 -4.28 3.01
C PHE A 20 1.49 -3.48 3.65
N ILE A 21 0.76 -2.72 2.84
CA ILE A 21 -0.28 -1.81 3.30
C ILE A 21 -1.58 -2.24 2.62
N GLU A 22 -2.58 -2.60 3.42
CA GLU A 22 -3.93 -2.83 2.94
C GLU A 22 -4.69 -1.50 2.89
N TRP A 23 -5.56 -1.33 1.88
CA TRP A 23 -6.36 -0.11 1.66
C TRP A 23 -5.50 1.18 1.55
N PRO A 24 -4.50 1.23 0.64
CA PRO A 24 -3.58 2.36 0.50
C PRO A 24 -4.27 3.70 0.19
N GLU A 25 -5.50 3.69 -0.33
CA GLU A 25 -6.31 4.87 -0.61
C GLU A 25 -6.63 5.72 0.62
N LEU A 26 -6.58 5.14 1.83
CA LEU A 26 -6.83 5.88 3.07
C LEU A 26 -5.66 6.79 3.46
N ILE A 27 -4.47 6.53 2.90
CA ILE A 27 -3.22 7.20 3.24
C ILE A 27 -2.43 7.62 1.99
N GLU A 28 -3.10 7.81 0.85
CA GLU A 28 -2.46 8.03 -0.45
C GLU A 28 -1.50 9.24 -0.44
N GLU A 29 -1.82 10.29 0.31
CA GLU A 29 -0.96 11.48 0.49
C GLU A 29 0.31 11.23 1.32
N LEU A 30 0.35 10.13 2.09
CA LEU A 30 1.48 9.74 2.96
C LEU A 30 2.36 8.67 2.34
N LEU A 31 1.92 8.05 1.24
CA LEU A 31 2.69 7.01 0.59
C LEU A 31 3.94 7.61 -0.07
N PRO A 32 5.12 7.00 0.15
CA PRO A 32 6.35 7.49 -0.49
C PRO A 32 6.31 7.24 -2.01
N GLY A 33 6.89 8.14 -2.80
CA GLY A 33 6.92 8.09 -4.28
C GLY A 33 7.87 7.04 -4.87
N ASN A 34 8.16 5.97 -4.13
CA ASN A 34 8.82 4.77 -4.60
C ASN A 34 7.97 3.52 -4.29
N THR A 35 6.68 3.73 -4.02
CA THR A 35 5.74 2.66 -3.68
C THR A 35 5.34 1.91 -4.94
N VAL A 36 5.26 0.58 -4.85
CA VAL A 36 4.66 -0.25 -5.89
C VAL A 36 3.21 -0.51 -5.50
N LYS A 37 2.28 0.08 -6.25
CA LYS A 37 0.85 -0.18 -6.09
C LYS A 37 0.51 -1.53 -6.72
N VAL A 38 -0.05 -2.43 -5.92
CA VAL A 38 -0.49 -3.75 -6.38
C VAL A 38 -2.00 -3.83 -6.27
N THR A 39 -2.68 -3.99 -7.40
CA THR A 39 -4.12 -4.21 -7.46
C THR A 39 -4.40 -5.67 -7.74
N ILE A 40 -5.29 -6.28 -6.95
CA ILE A 40 -5.73 -7.66 -7.10
C ILE A 40 -7.22 -7.65 -7.45
N GLU A 41 -7.56 -8.20 -8.61
CA GLU A 41 -8.94 -8.32 -9.08
C GLU A 41 -9.32 -9.79 -9.22
N GLU A 42 -10.48 -10.18 -8.69
CA GLU A 42 -11.04 -11.52 -8.91
C GLU A 42 -11.74 -11.59 -10.27
N LEU A 43 -11.40 -12.60 -11.06
CA LEU A 43 -11.97 -12.86 -12.37
C LEU A 43 -13.09 -13.91 -12.29
N LYS A 44 -13.94 -13.94 -13.32
CA LYS A 44 -15.13 -14.81 -13.36
C LYS A 44 -14.83 -16.31 -13.30
N ASP A 45 -13.61 -16.71 -13.63
CA ASP A 45 -13.13 -18.10 -13.60
C ASP A 45 -12.44 -18.47 -12.29
N SER A 46 -12.62 -17.68 -11.22
CA SER A 46 -11.93 -17.81 -9.93
C SER A 46 -10.42 -17.58 -9.98
N SER A 47 -9.87 -17.13 -11.12
CA SER A 47 -8.50 -16.65 -11.18
C SER A 47 -8.39 -15.22 -10.65
N ARG A 48 -7.16 -14.77 -10.39
CA ARG A 48 -6.89 -13.40 -9.92
C ARG A 48 -5.96 -12.70 -10.90
N LYS A 49 -6.31 -11.47 -11.26
CA LYS A 49 -5.46 -10.57 -12.03
C LYS A 49 -4.69 -9.68 -11.07
N LEU A 50 -3.38 -9.63 -11.26
CA LEU A 50 -2.46 -8.76 -10.53
C LEU A 50 -1.98 -7.66 -11.47
N THR A 51 -2.16 -6.41 -11.07
CA THR A 51 -1.62 -5.24 -11.76
C THR A 51 -0.61 -4.56 -10.84
N LEU A 52 0.59 -4.28 -11.35
CA LEU A 52 1.66 -3.60 -10.61
C LEU A 52 1.98 -2.27 -11.29
N GLU A 53 1.94 -1.19 -10.51
CA GLU A 53 2.22 0.17 -10.97
C GLU A 53 3.27 0.79 -10.04
N THR A 54 4.28 1.44 -10.61
CA THR A 54 5.26 2.21 -9.82
C THR A 54 4.75 3.64 -9.72
N CYS A 55 4.57 4.14 -8.49
CA CYS A 55 4.18 5.50 -8.19
C CYS A 55 5.39 6.37 -7.89
#